data_AF-A0A7R8ZTN1-F1
#
_entry.id   AF-A0A7R8ZTN1-F1
#
_cell.length_a   1.000
_cell.length_b   1.000
_cell.length_c   1.000
_cell.angle_alpha   90.00
_cell.angle_beta   90.00
_cell.angle_gamma   90.00
#
_symmetry.space_group_name_H-M   'P 1'
#
loop_
_entity.id
_entity.type
_entity.pdbx_description
1 polymer ?
#
loop_
_entity_poly.entity_id
_entity_poly.type
_entity_poly.pdbx_seq_one_letter_code
_entity_poly.pdbx_strand_id
1 'polypeptide(L)'
;MILGMIILRRRYTLTKKMSVAMVSVGIAICSLASGRDMMNRTTNQLLSGGFTPFFWWCVGVAMLTVSLFLAARLGIFQETLYQKYGKHPRESLFYSHAIPLFGFFFAWKDISNHMGIFNNSEPLCIFSVCLPSLWWGLLGNIATQYLCIRAVYFLTTEFSSLSVTLINTLRKFVSLVISIVYFQNVFTTAHWAGTILVFGGTLLFVDVFEWTMDDLKCIFKLGDLIWNNPKEEEIGNWIGGGRIQ
;
A
#
# COMPACT_ATOMS: atom_id res chain seq x y z
N MET A 1 4.50 -6.93 -13.06
CA MET A 1 4.37 -7.20 -14.51
C MET A 1 5.10 -8.47 -14.93
N ILE A 2 6.43 -8.57 -14.79
CA ILE A 2 7.21 -9.74 -15.22
C ILE A 2 6.70 -11.04 -14.57
N LEU A 3 6.50 -11.03 -13.25
CA LEU A 3 5.97 -12.18 -12.53
C LEU A 3 4.57 -12.61 -13.02
N GLY A 4 3.73 -11.66 -13.43
CA GLY A 4 2.42 -11.95 -14.04
C GLY A 4 2.51 -12.52 -15.45
N MET A 5 3.56 -12.17 -16.23
CA MET A 5 3.82 -12.80 -17.52
C MET A 5 4.29 -14.25 -17.35
N ILE A 6 5.13 -14.53 -16.34
CA ILE A 6 5.68 -15.87 -16.11
C ILE A 6 4.62 -16.81 -15.50
N ILE A 7 3.92 -16.37 -14.45
CA ILE A 7 2.99 -17.21 -13.68
C ILE A 7 1.61 -17.29 -14.35
N LEU A 8 1.04 -16.14 -14.74
CA LEU A 8 -0.31 -16.06 -15.30
C LEU A 8 -0.34 -16.13 -16.84
N ARG A 9 0.83 -16.25 -17.51
CA ARG A 9 0.99 -16.23 -18.98
C ARG A 9 0.27 -15.08 -19.70
N ARG A 10 0.05 -13.95 -19.01
CA ARG A 10 -0.62 -12.78 -19.61
C ARG A 10 0.31 -12.05 -20.57
N ARG A 11 -0.26 -11.58 -21.69
CA ARG A 11 0.40 -10.66 -22.62
C ARG A 11 -0.06 -9.24 -22.33
N TYR A 12 0.89 -8.32 -22.17
CA TYR A 12 0.63 -6.89 -21.96
C TYR A 12 0.93 -6.11 -23.23
N THR A 13 0.07 -5.13 -23.54
CA THR A 13 0.26 -4.20 -24.67
C THR A 13 1.51 -3.33 -24.45
N LEU A 14 2.08 -2.83 -25.55
CA LEU A 14 3.26 -1.97 -25.49
C LEU A 14 3.00 -0.69 -24.69
N THR A 15 1.81 -0.10 -24.83
CA THR A 15 1.34 1.05 -24.05
C THR A 15 1.49 0.78 -22.55
N LYS A 16 0.91 -0.32 -22.03
CA LYS A 16 1.00 -0.69 -20.61
C LYS A 16 2.43 -0.91 -20.12
N LYS A 17 3.31 -1.46 -20.96
CA LYS A 17 4.74 -1.61 -20.61
C LYS A 17 5.43 -0.26 -20.49
N MET A 18 5.17 0.66 -21.42
CA MET A 18 5.70 2.03 -21.38
C MET A 18 5.17 2.81 -20.19
N SER A 19 3.88 2.68 -19.85
CA SER A 19 3.27 3.30 -18.66
C SER A 19 3.98 2.88 -17.38
N VAL A 20 4.17 1.57 -17.18
CA VAL A 20 4.80 1.03 -15.97
C VAL A 20 6.29 1.41 -15.91
N ALA A 21 6.98 1.42 -17.04
CA ALA A 21 8.37 1.88 -17.12
C ALA A 21 8.48 3.36 -16.71
N MET A 22 7.59 4.21 -17.23
CA MET A 22 7.49 5.61 -16.85
C MET A 22 7.27 5.74 -15.33
N VAL A 23 6.20 5.16 -14.78
CA VAL A 23 5.94 5.22 -13.33
C VAL A 23 7.14 4.76 -12.49
N SER A 24 7.84 3.70 -12.92
CA SER A 24 9.04 3.19 -12.23
C SER A 24 10.20 4.20 -12.22
N VAL A 25 10.47 4.83 -13.37
CA VAL A 25 11.50 5.89 -13.49
C VAL A 25 11.15 7.09 -12.61
N GLY A 26 9.87 7.48 -12.56
CA GLY A 26 9.43 8.65 -11.79
C GLY A 26 9.60 8.43 -10.28
N ILE A 27 9.24 7.25 -9.79
CA ILE A 27 9.47 6.84 -8.40
C ILE A 27 10.97 6.77 -8.10
N ALA A 28 11.79 6.24 -9.02
CA ALA A 28 13.23 6.15 -8.84
C ALA A 28 13.88 7.54 -8.72
N ILE A 29 13.50 8.49 -9.57
CA ILE A 29 14.00 9.88 -9.50
C ILE A 29 13.63 10.53 -8.16
N CYS A 30 12.35 10.44 -7.74
CA CYS A 30 11.91 10.98 -6.46
C CYS A 30 12.64 10.32 -5.28
N SER A 31 12.77 9.00 -5.31
CA SER A 31 13.42 8.23 -4.24
C SER A 31 14.91 8.55 -4.15
N LEU A 32 15.60 8.73 -5.27
CA LEU A 32 17.01 9.11 -5.30
C LEU A 32 17.21 10.54 -4.79
N ALA A 33 16.33 11.47 -5.16
CA ALA A 33 16.38 12.85 -4.67
C ALA A 33 16.20 12.91 -3.14
N SER A 34 15.13 12.30 -2.63
CA SER A 34 14.86 12.24 -1.19
C SER A 34 15.91 11.42 -0.42
N GLY A 35 16.40 10.32 -1.00
CA GLY A 35 17.39 9.44 -0.38
C GLY A 35 18.77 10.09 -0.22
N ARG A 36 19.19 10.92 -1.19
CA ARG A 36 20.45 11.69 -1.10
C ARG A 36 20.39 12.75 0.00
N ASP A 37 19.28 13.46 0.12
CA ASP A 37 19.10 14.46 1.19
C ASP A 37 19.17 13.82 2.58
N MET A 38 18.57 12.63 2.74
CA MET A 38 18.66 11.86 3.98
C MET A 38 20.09 11.34 4.25
N MET A 39 20.76 10.76 3.23
CA MET A 39 22.14 10.28 3.35
C MET A 39 23.09 11.40 3.79
N ASN A 40 22.96 12.59 3.23
CA ASN A 40 23.79 13.74 3.61
C ASN A 40 23.58 14.15 5.08
N ARG A 41 22.35 14.11 5.59
CA ARG A 41 22.06 14.36 7.02
C ARG A 41 22.62 13.27 7.93
N THR A 42 22.42 12.01 7.55
CA THR A 42 22.83 10.83 8.33
C THR A 42 24.36 10.65 8.36
N THR A 43 25.06 10.97 7.27
CA THR A 43 26.54 10.95 7.20
C THR A 43 27.17 11.92 8.21
N ASN A 44 26.52 13.06 8.49
CA ASN A 44 26.99 14.00 9.51
C ASN A 44 26.82 13.47 10.96
N GLN A 45 25.91 12.52 11.20
CA GLN A 45 25.71 11.91 12.53
C GLN A 45 26.51 10.61 12.76
N LEU A 46 26.85 9.86 11.70
CA LEU A 46 27.51 8.53 11.79
C LEU A 46 29.04 8.56 11.82
N LEU A 47 29.67 9.74 11.92
CA LEU A 47 31.12 9.86 12.18
C LEU A 47 31.55 9.33 13.56
N SER A 48 30.61 8.82 14.36
CA SER A 48 30.85 8.23 15.68
C SER A 48 30.69 6.70 15.66
N GLY A 49 31.71 5.99 15.14
CA GLY A 49 32.07 4.63 15.54
C GLY A 49 31.06 3.50 15.29
N GLY A 50 30.98 3.01 14.05
CA GLY A 50 30.33 1.73 13.68
C GLY A 50 30.32 1.51 12.16
N PHE A 51 30.01 0.29 11.69
CA PHE A 51 30.01 -0.15 10.28
C PHE A 51 29.75 0.95 9.22
N THR A 52 30.43 0.85 8.06
CA THR A 52 30.35 1.89 7.02
C THR A 52 28.89 2.23 6.68
N PRO A 53 28.51 3.51 6.55
CA PRO A 53 27.12 3.93 6.26
C PRO A 53 26.58 3.31 4.97
N PHE A 54 27.49 2.95 4.05
CA PHE A 54 27.19 2.19 2.84
C PHE A 54 26.64 0.78 3.11
N PHE A 55 27.13 0.08 4.14
CA PHE A 55 26.64 -1.26 4.50
C PHE A 55 25.16 -1.24 4.90
N TRP A 56 24.78 -0.34 5.80
CA TRP A 56 23.38 -0.19 6.24
C TRP A 56 22.44 0.22 5.11
N TRP A 57 22.92 1.08 4.20
CA TRP A 57 22.19 1.43 2.99
C TRP A 57 21.93 0.20 2.10
N CYS A 58 22.95 -0.64 1.87
CA CYS A 58 22.80 -1.88 1.11
C CYS A 58 21.82 -2.86 1.78
N VAL A 59 21.87 -3.00 3.10
CA VAL A 59 20.92 -3.85 3.86
C VAL A 59 19.49 -3.36 3.69
N GLY A 60 19.26 -2.04 3.78
CA GLY A 60 17.94 -1.46 3.55
C GLY A 60 17.41 -1.71 2.14
N VAL A 61 18.24 -1.52 1.11
CA VAL A 61 17.87 -1.81 -0.29
C VAL A 61 17.55 -3.29 -0.48
N ALA A 62 18.33 -4.20 0.11
CA ALA A 62 18.09 -5.64 0.02
C ALA A 62 16.74 -6.03 0.68
N MET A 63 16.46 -5.54 1.88
CA MET A 63 15.19 -5.79 2.58
C MET A 63 13.99 -5.26 1.79
N LEU A 64 14.08 -4.05 1.24
CA LEU A 64 13.01 -3.48 0.40
C LEU A 64 12.78 -4.31 -0.87
N THR A 65 13.85 -4.80 -1.50
CA THR A 65 13.75 -5.62 -2.72
C THR A 65 13.02 -6.94 -2.45
N VAL A 66 13.37 -7.63 -1.38
CA VAL A 66 12.70 -8.88 -0.97
C VAL A 66 11.23 -8.61 -0.63
N SER A 67 10.95 -7.53 0.11
CA SER A 67 9.59 -7.12 0.47
C SER A 67 8.72 -6.85 -0.76
N LEU A 68 9.25 -6.13 -1.76
CA LEU A 68 8.54 -5.86 -3.01
C LEU A 68 8.25 -7.13 -3.82
N PHE A 69 9.18 -8.09 -3.82
CA PHE A 69 8.96 -9.37 -4.48
C PHE A 69 7.84 -10.19 -3.81
N LEU A 70 7.85 -10.26 -2.47
CA LEU A 70 6.78 -10.92 -1.71
C LEU A 70 5.43 -10.24 -1.91
N ALA A 71 5.38 -8.91 -1.89
CA ALA A 71 4.16 -8.15 -2.13
C ALA A 71 3.58 -8.41 -3.53
N ALA A 72 4.45 -8.45 -4.57
CA ALA A 72 4.02 -8.79 -5.92
C ALA A 72 3.46 -10.21 -6.02
N ARG A 73 4.09 -11.16 -5.31
CA ARG A 73 3.63 -12.56 -5.27
C ARG A 73 2.30 -12.70 -4.55
N LEU A 74 2.10 -11.99 -3.44
CA LEU A 74 0.83 -11.97 -2.70
C LEU A 74 -0.33 -11.47 -3.59
N GLY A 75 -0.14 -10.37 -4.33
CA GLY A 75 -1.19 -9.85 -5.23
C GLY A 75 -1.60 -10.85 -6.32
N ILE A 76 -0.64 -11.58 -6.90
CA ILE A 76 -0.92 -12.61 -7.92
C ILE A 76 -1.62 -13.83 -7.29
N PHE A 77 -1.22 -14.23 -6.09
CA PHE A 77 -1.89 -15.31 -5.37
C PHE A 77 -3.34 -14.96 -5.04
N GLN A 78 -3.60 -13.74 -4.59
CA GLN A 78 -4.95 -13.26 -4.33
C GLN A 78 -5.82 -13.30 -5.59
N GLU A 79 -5.30 -12.80 -6.73
CA GLU A 79 -6.01 -12.87 -8.01
C GLU A 79 -6.32 -14.32 -8.43
N THR A 80 -5.36 -15.24 -8.28
CA THR A 80 -5.54 -16.65 -8.65
C THR A 80 -6.52 -17.36 -7.71
N LEU A 81 -6.48 -17.05 -6.41
CA LEU A 81 -7.35 -17.64 -5.40
C LEU A 81 -8.81 -17.25 -5.64
N TYR A 82 -9.06 -15.97 -5.93
CA TYR A 82 -10.41 -15.49 -6.22
C TYR A 82 -10.98 -16.04 -7.54
N GLN A 83 -10.13 -16.29 -8.54
CA GLN A 83 -10.56 -16.96 -9.78
C GLN A 83 -10.95 -18.42 -9.55
N LYS A 84 -10.26 -19.12 -8.63
CA LYS A 84 -10.47 -20.56 -8.38
C LYS A 84 -11.59 -20.87 -7.38
N TYR A 85 -11.71 -20.09 -6.31
CA TYR A 85 -12.61 -20.38 -5.18
C TYR A 85 -13.73 -19.35 -4.98
N GLY A 86 -13.84 -18.34 -5.84
CA GLY A 86 -14.85 -17.29 -5.73
C GLY A 86 -14.41 -16.10 -4.88
N LYS A 87 -15.21 -15.03 -4.92
CA LYS A 87 -14.88 -13.72 -4.32
C LYS A 87 -15.32 -13.67 -2.86
N HIS A 88 -14.41 -14.01 -1.95
CA HIS A 88 -14.63 -13.91 -0.49
C HIS A 88 -13.57 -13.01 0.18
N PRO A 89 -13.64 -11.67 0.01
CA PRO A 89 -12.62 -10.76 0.52
C PRO A 89 -12.55 -10.70 2.05
N ARG A 90 -13.67 -10.91 2.75
CA ARG A 90 -13.72 -10.91 4.24
C ARG A 90 -12.98 -12.10 4.83
N GLU A 91 -13.17 -13.29 4.27
CA GLU A 91 -12.50 -14.52 4.70
C GLU A 91 -10.99 -14.44 4.44
N SER A 92 -10.61 -14.00 3.24
CA SER A 92 -9.21 -13.77 2.86
C SER A 92 -8.53 -12.75 3.77
N LEU A 93 -9.23 -11.67 4.13
CA LEU A 93 -8.77 -10.66 5.09
C LEU A 93 -8.53 -11.28 6.48
N PHE A 94 -9.48 -12.09 6.97
CA PHE A 94 -9.38 -12.73 8.28
C PHE A 94 -8.13 -13.62 8.38
N TYR A 95 -7.95 -14.56 7.43
CA TYR A 95 -6.79 -15.47 7.47
C TYR A 95 -5.46 -14.73 7.33
N SER A 96 -5.42 -13.70 6.49
CA SER A 96 -4.19 -12.93 6.26
C SER A 96 -3.75 -12.11 7.47
N HIS A 97 -4.66 -11.81 8.42
CA HIS A 97 -4.33 -11.12 9.68
C HIS A 97 -4.21 -12.07 10.87
N ALA A 98 -4.98 -13.16 10.89
CA ALA A 98 -4.92 -14.17 11.95
C ALA A 98 -3.56 -14.88 11.99
N ILE A 99 -2.96 -15.17 10.83
CA ILE A 99 -1.66 -15.86 10.76
C ILE A 99 -0.51 -14.99 11.33
N PRO A 100 -0.35 -13.71 10.94
CA PRO A 100 0.62 -12.83 11.60
C PRO A 100 0.38 -12.64 13.09
N LEU A 101 -0.88 -12.66 13.54
CA LEU A 101 -1.22 -12.57 14.98
C LEU A 101 -0.57 -13.70 15.78
N PHE A 102 -0.53 -14.90 15.23
CA PHE A 102 0.23 -16.01 15.82
C PHE A 102 1.73 -15.72 15.88
N GLY A 103 2.29 -15.08 14.85
CA GLY A 103 3.69 -14.65 14.83
C GLY A 103 4.03 -13.60 15.91
N PHE A 104 3.10 -12.68 16.21
CA PHE A 104 3.28 -11.66 17.25
C PHE A 104 3.43 -12.25 18.65
N PHE A 105 3.00 -13.48 18.88
CA PHE A 105 3.28 -14.20 20.14
C PHE A 105 4.77 -14.26 20.46
N PHE A 106 5.62 -14.42 19.44
CA PHE A 106 7.08 -14.46 19.63
C PHE A 106 7.67 -13.08 19.97
N ALA A 107 7.01 -12.01 19.54
CA ALA A 107 7.41 -10.62 19.80
C ALA A 107 6.82 -10.03 21.10
N TRP A 108 6.23 -10.86 21.97
CA TRP A 108 5.51 -10.40 23.17
C TRP A 108 6.35 -9.51 24.09
N LYS A 109 7.65 -9.82 24.25
CA LYS A 109 8.55 -9.04 25.11
C LYS A 109 8.64 -7.57 24.66
N ASP A 110 8.82 -7.33 23.37
CA ASP A 110 8.89 -5.99 22.82
C ASP A 110 7.56 -5.25 22.95
N ILE A 111 6.44 -5.95 22.71
CA ILE A 111 5.09 -5.40 22.89
C ILE A 111 4.88 -4.94 24.33
N SER A 112 5.30 -5.74 25.32
CA SER A 112 5.16 -5.41 26.74
C SER A 112 6.01 -4.19 27.13
N ASN A 113 7.23 -4.09 26.60
CA ASN A 113 8.10 -2.93 26.83
C ASN A 113 7.49 -1.65 26.23
N HIS A 114 6.96 -1.72 25.01
CA HIS A 114 6.30 -0.58 24.38
C HIS A 114 4.99 -0.17 25.05
N MET A 115 4.25 -1.12 25.61
CA MET A 115 3.06 -0.82 26.42
C MET A 115 3.42 0.04 27.65
N GLY A 116 4.55 -0.25 28.30
CA GLY A 116 5.08 0.58 29.38
C GLY A 116 5.39 2.01 28.94
N ILE A 117 6.01 2.18 27.76
CA ILE A 117 6.31 3.51 27.19
C ILE A 117 5.02 4.27 26.87
N PHE A 118 4.01 3.59 26.33
CA PHE A 118 2.72 4.20 25.98
C PHE A 118 1.97 4.71 27.20
N ASN A 119 1.97 3.96 28.29
CA ASN A 119 1.29 4.35 29.54
C ASN A 119 1.94 5.56 30.23
N ASN A 120 3.23 5.77 30.04
CA ASN A 120 3.96 6.91 30.59
C ASN A 120 3.90 8.17 29.71
N SER A 121 3.22 8.11 28.55
CA SER A 121 3.08 9.28 27.68
C SER A 121 2.06 10.29 28.20
N GLU A 122 2.20 11.54 27.77
CA GLU A 122 1.37 12.64 28.25
C GLU A 122 -0.13 12.37 27.95
N PRO A 123 -1.02 12.46 28.95
CA PRO A 123 -2.45 12.19 28.79
C PRO A 123 -3.11 13.29 27.95
N LEU A 124 -3.83 12.88 26.92
CA LEU A 124 -4.64 13.75 26.07
C LEU A 124 -6.11 13.41 26.31
N CYS A 125 -6.85 14.38 26.84
CA CYS A 125 -8.27 14.23 27.12
C CYS A 125 -9.08 14.71 25.91
N ILE A 126 -9.72 13.78 25.22
CA ILE A 126 -10.61 14.05 24.07
C ILE A 126 -11.97 13.44 24.41
N PHE A 127 -13.06 14.21 24.24
CA PHE A 127 -14.44 13.76 24.52
C PHE A 127 -14.62 13.08 25.90
N SER A 128 -14.07 13.67 26.96
CA SER A 128 -14.16 13.19 28.36
C SER A 128 -13.44 11.88 28.66
N VAL A 129 -12.66 11.33 27.71
CA VAL A 129 -11.79 10.18 27.93
C VAL A 129 -10.34 10.64 27.91
N CYS A 130 -9.65 10.49 29.05
CA CYS A 130 -8.22 10.81 29.18
C CYS A 130 -7.41 9.54 28.92
N LEU A 131 -6.77 9.47 27.76
CA LEU A 131 -5.87 8.40 27.38
C LEU A 131 -4.51 9.02 27.01
N PRO A 132 -3.39 8.33 27.30
CA PRO A 132 -2.07 8.78 26.86
C PRO A 132 -2.04 9.02 25.35
N SER A 133 -1.40 10.10 24.92
CA SER A 133 -1.40 10.59 23.53
C SER A 133 -0.97 9.54 22.49
N LEU A 134 -0.05 8.64 22.86
CA LEU A 134 0.41 7.56 21.99
C LEU A 134 -0.68 6.52 21.70
N TRP A 135 -1.59 6.27 22.65
CA TRP A 135 -2.74 5.37 22.43
C TRP A 135 -3.72 5.96 21.42
N TRP A 136 -3.95 7.27 21.46
CA TRP A 136 -4.75 7.96 20.44
C TRP A 136 -4.12 7.84 19.04
N GLY A 137 -2.81 8.04 18.95
CA GLY A 137 -2.06 7.85 17.69
C GLY A 137 -2.17 6.42 17.15
N LEU A 138 -2.09 5.42 18.03
CA LEU A 138 -2.23 4.01 17.66
C LEU A 138 -3.64 3.69 17.16
N LEU A 139 -4.69 4.17 17.85
CA LEU A 139 -6.07 3.98 17.42
C LEU A 139 -6.31 4.58 16.03
N GLY A 140 -5.81 5.80 15.79
CA GLY A 140 -5.90 6.45 14.48
C GLY A 140 -5.18 5.65 13.38
N ASN A 141 -3.99 5.11 13.69
CA ASN A 141 -3.23 4.27 12.77
C ASN A 141 -3.99 2.98 12.43
N ILE A 142 -4.52 2.27 13.44
CA ILE A 142 -5.29 1.04 13.27
C ILE A 142 -6.54 1.29 12.41
N ALA A 143 -7.30 2.36 12.70
CA ALA A 143 -8.51 2.67 11.95
C ALA A 143 -8.20 2.97 10.47
N THR A 144 -7.18 3.79 10.22
CA THR A 144 -6.76 4.14 8.85
C THR A 144 -6.21 2.93 8.10
N GLN A 145 -5.42 2.10 8.78
CA GLN A 145 -4.82 0.89 8.21
C GLN A 145 -5.91 -0.13 7.88
N TYR A 146 -6.88 -0.34 8.76
CA TYR A 146 -8.02 -1.22 8.50
C TYR A 146 -8.79 -0.79 7.25
N LEU A 147 -9.14 0.49 7.14
CA LEU A 147 -9.83 1.03 5.97
C LEU A 147 -8.98 0.88 4.70
N CYS A 148 -7.67 1.13 4.80
CA CYS A 148 -6.73 0.97 3.70
C CYS A 148 -6.67 -0.48 3.19
N ILE A 149 -6.47 -1.43 4.10
CA ILE A 149 -6.33 -2.85 3.75
C ILE A 149 -7.65 -3.40 3.21
N ARG A 150 -8.78 -3.07 3.85
CA ARG A 150 -10.10 -3.51 3.38
C ARG A 150 -10.39 -3.03 1.95
N ALA A 151 -10.07 -1.78 1.64
CA ALA A 151 -10.18 -1.28 0.28
C ALA A 151 -9.29 -2.08 -0.69
N VAL A 152 -8.03 -2.33 -0.35
CA VAL A 152 -7.11 -3.10 -1.20
C VAL A 152 -7.61 -4.53 -1.44
N TYR A 153 -8.08 -5.23 -0.41
CA TYR A 153 -8.58 -6.61 -0.52
C TYR A 153 -9.86 -6.71 -1.35
N PHE A 154 -10.64 -5.64 -1.40
CA PHE A 154 -11.77 -5.57 -2.31
C PHE A 154 -11.31 -5.26 -3.74
N LEU A 155 -10.40 -4.29 -3.93
CA LEU A 155 -9.88 -3.98 -5.26
C LEU A 155 -9.25 -5.21 -5.93
N THR A 156 -8.67 -6.14 -5.16
CA THR A 156 -8.14 -7.41 -5.70
C THR A 156 -9.20 -8.42 -6.12
N THR A 157 -10.47 -8.27 -5.73
CA THR A 157 -11.56 -9.12 -6.25
C THR A 157 -12.11 -8.63 -7.58
N GLU A 158 -12.04 -7.32 -7.84
CA GLU A 158 -12.60 -6.72 -9.06
C GLU A 158 -11.55 -6.47 -10.15
N PHE A 159 -10.34 -6.08 -9.76
CA PHE A 159 -9.29 -5.70 -10.69
C PHE A 159 -8.14 -6.71 -10.72
N SER A 160 -7.44 -6.77 -11.85
CA SER A 160 -6.21 -7.55 -11.96
C SER A 160 -5.13 -7.07 -10.98
N SER A 161 -4.27 -7.99 -10.53
CA SER A 161 -3.17 -7.70 -9.58
C SER A 161 -2.25 -6.57 -10.06
N LEU A 162 -2.06 -6.40 -11.38
CA LEU A 162 -1.27 -5.30 -11.94
C LEU A 162 -1.92 -3.94 -11.70
N SER A 163 -3.22 -3.81 -11.95
CA SER A 163 -3.96 -2.57 -11.74
C SER A 163 -4.02 -2.20 -10.25
N VAL A 164 -4.26 -3.19 -9.38
CA VAL A 164 -4.23 -2.97 -7.93
C VAL A 164 -2.86 -2.51 -7.45
N THR A 165 -1.79 -3.12 -7.98
CA THR A 165 -0.41 -2.72 -7.65
C THR A 165 -0.16 -1.27 -8.07
N LEU A 166 -0.65 -0.85 -9.24
CA LEU A 166 -0.51 0.53 -9.70
C LEU A 166 -1.29 1.52 -8.81
N ILE A 167 -2.55 1.22 -8.48
CA ILE A 167 -3.39 2.05 -7.60
C ILE A 167 -2.75 2.20 -6.22
N ASN A 168 -2.23 1.11 -5.65
CA ASN A 168 -1.54 1.16 -4.35
C ASN A 168 -0.24 1.98 -4.43
N THR A 169 0.48 1.88 -5.53
CA THR A 169 1.70 2.67 -5.77
C THR A 169 1.36 4.15 -5.86
N LEU A 170 0.28 4.51 -6.57
CA LEU A 170 -0.22 5.89 -6.65
C LEU A 170 -0.61 6.42 -5.26
N ARG A 171 -1.34 5.65 -4.45
CA ARG A 171 -1.70 6.02 -3.07
C ARG A 171 -0.48 6.36 -2.24
N LYS A 172 0.50 5.45 -2.20
CA LYS A 172 1.74 5.65 -1.43
C LYS A 172 2.51 6.87 -1.93
N PHE A 173 2.54 7.09 -3.24
CA PHE A 173 3.19 8.23 -3.85
C PHE A 173 2.51 9.55 -3.48
N VAL A 174 1.17 9.62 -3.55
CA VAL A 174 0.40 10.82 -3.14
C VAL A 174 0.63 11.11 -1.66
N SER A 175 0.61 10.10 -0.80
CA SER A 175 0.94 10.26 0.62
C SER A 175 2.37 10.79 0.83
N LEU A 176 3.34 10.34 0.04
CA LEU A 176 4.71 10.86 0.06
C LEU A 176 4.75 12.34 -0.33
N VAL A 177 4.09 12.72 -1.43
CA VAL A 177 4.05 14.12 -1.89
C VAL A 177 3.42 15.02 -0.82
N ILE A 178 2.27 14.62 -0.27
CA ILE A 178 1.60 15.36 0.82
C ILE A 178 2.55 15.48 2.03
N SER A 179 3.26 14.41 2.39
CA SER A 179 4.24 14.44 3.48
C SER A 179 5.35 15.46 3.22
N ILE A 180 5.95 15.49 2.03
CA ILE A 180 7.03 16.46 1.71
C ILE A 180 6.50 17.89 1.79
N VAL A 181 5.31 18.16 1.24
CA VAL A 181 4.67 19.48 1.26
C VAL A 181 4.31 19.91 2.68
N TYR A 182 3.76 19.00 3.48
CA TYR A 182 3.35 19.27 4.86
C TYR A 182 4.53 19.59 5.77
N PHE A 183 5.62 18.81 5.68
CA PHE A 183 6.83 19.04 6.48
C PHE A 183 7.75 20.15 5.93
N GLN A 184 7.30 20.90 4.91
CA GLN A 184 8.03 22.02 4.30
C GLN A 184 9.45 21.64 3.83
N ASN A 185 9.65 20.39 3.40
CA ASN A 185 10.91 19.98 2.80
C ASN A 185 11.05 20.60 1.41
N VAL A 186 12.25 21.03 1.05
CA VAL A 186 12.53 21.71 -0.22
C VAL A 186 12.19 20.78 -1.40
N PHE A 187 11.11 21.10 -2.11
CA PHE A 187 10.68 20.32 -3.25
C PHE A 187 11.58 20.65 -4.45
N THR A 188 12.68 19.92 -4.60
CA THR A 188 13.63 20.14 -5.70
C THR A 188 12.99 19.85 -7.06
N THR A 189 13.57 20.38 -8.14
CA THR A 189 13.09 20.17 -9.51
C THR A 189 12.98 18.68 -9.89
N ALA A 190 13.82 17.83 -9.30
CA ALA A 190 13.75 16.37 -9.48
C ALA A 190 12.44 15.76 -8.95
N HIS A 191 11.90 16.27 -7.83
CA HIS A 191 10.63 15.80 -7.29
C HIS A 191 9.46 16.21 -8.21
N TRP A 192 9.49 17.41 -8.80
CA TRP A 192 8.50 17.84 -9.79
C TRP A 192 8.55 16.98 -11.05
N ALA A 193 9.75 16.73 -11.59
CA ALA A 193 9.93 15.86 -12.75
C ALA A 193 9.42 14.45 -12.47
N GLY A 194 9.78 13.85 -11.33
CA GLY A 194 9.29 12.53 -10.95
C GLY A 194 7.78 12.48 -10.74
N THR A 195 7.20 13.53 -10.16
CA THR A 195 5.73 13.66 -9.97
C THR A 195 4.99 13.66 -11.30
N ILE A 196 5.40 14.52 -12.24
CA ILE A 196 4.81 14.58 -13.59
C ILE A 196 4.93 13.22 -14.28
N LEU A 197 6.05 12.54 -14.10
CA LEU A 197 6.33 11.28 -14.75
C LEU A 197 5.50 10.12 -14.16
N VAL A 198 5.26 10.10 -12.84
CA VAL A 198 4.36 9.14 -12.18
C VAL A 198 2.90 9.38 -12.57
N PHE A 199 2.43 10.64 -12.56
CA PHE A 199 1.06 10.95 -12.95
C PHE A 199 0.83 10.71 -14.45
N GLY A 200 1.76 11.14 -15.31
CA GLY A 200 1.69 10.90 -16.75
C GLY A 200 1.71 9.41 -17.09
N GLY A 201 2.59 8.64 -16.45
CA GLY A 201 2.62 7.18 -16.62
C GLY A 201 1.34 6.50 -16.13
N THR A 202 0.72 7.01 -15.05
CA THR A 202 -0.56 6.48 -14.56
C THR A 202 -1.70 6.80 -15.53
N LEU A 203 -1.77 8.01 -16.07
CA LEU A 203 -2.76 8.39 -17.08
C LEU A 203 -2.63 7.56 -18.36
N LEU A 204 -1.40 7.31 -18.81
CA LEU A 204 -1.10 6.46 -19.97
C LEU A 204 -1.43 4.98 -19.69
N PHE A 205 -1.38 4.53 -18.43
CA PHE A 205 -1.83 3.19 -18.09
C PHE A 205 -3.35 3.07 -18.10
N VAL A 206 -4.03 4.12 -17.63
CA VAL A 206 -5.48 4.13 -17.46
C VAL A 206 -6.21 4.31 -18.79
N ASP A 207 -5.57 4.87 -19.83
CA ASP A 207 -6.13 5.13 -21.17
C ASP A 207 -7.60 5.59 -21.09
N VAL A 208 -7.80 6.91 -21.10
CA VAL A 208 -9.01 7.74 -20.84
C VAL A 208 -10.40 7.26 -21.37
N PHE A 209 -10.55 6.09 -22.01
CA PHE A 209 -11.81 5.67 -22.64
C PHE A 209 -12.45 4.34 -22.18
N GLU A 210 -11.88 3.58 -21.22
CA GLU A 210 -12.54 2.35 -20.71
C GLU A 210 -12.66 2.24 -19.17
N TRP A 211 -12.12 3.21 -18.40
CA TRP A 211 -12.52 3.36 -17.00
C TRP A 211 -13.90 4.01 -16.95
N THR A 212 -14.92 3.25 -17.32
CA THR A 212 -16.32 3.67 -17.29
C THR A 212 -16.62 4.16 -15.88
N MET A 213 -17.40 5.23 -15.76
CA MET A 213 -17.95 5.75 -14.49
C MET A 213 -18.52 4.64 -13.59
N ASP A 214 -18.81 3.45 -14.11
CA ASP A 214 -19.26 2.27 -13.39
C ASP A 214 -18.20 1.66 -12.44
N ASP A 215 -16.90 1.68 -12.77
CA ASP A 215 -15.84 1.22 -11.86
C ASP A 215 -15.56 2.25 -10.75
N LEU A 216 -15.67 3.54 -11.07
CA LEU A 216 -15.55 4.63 -10.10
C LEU A 216 -16.78 4.69 -9.18
N LYS A 217 -17.99 4.46 -9.73
CA LYS A 217 -19.23 4.24 -8.96
C LYS A 217 -19.12 2.97 -8.11
N CYS A 218 -18.47 1.91 -8.60
CA CYS A 218 -18.18 0.73 -7.81
C CYS A 218 -17.33 1.12 -6.59
N ILE A 219 -16.27 1.93 -6.76
CA ILE A 219 -15.41 2.49 -5.69
C ILE A 219 -16.15 3.41 -4.70
N PHE A 220 -17.08 4.25 -5.18
CA PHE A 220 -17.89 5.08 -4.29
C PHE A 220 -18.96 4.26 -3.54
N LYS A 221 -19.69 3.40 -4.25
CA LYS A 221 -20.65 2.43 -3.67
C LYS A 221 -19.96 1.42 -2.75
N LEU A 222 -18.67 1.21 -2.94
CA LEU A 222 -17.75 0.50 -2.07
C LEU A 222 -17.47 1.21 -0.76
N GLY A 223 -17.32 2.54 -0.79
CA GLY A 223 -17.28 3.33 0.43
C GLY A 223 -18.53 3.07 1.27
N ASP A 224 -19.69 3.03 0.61
CA ASP A 224 -20.97 2.74 1.24
C ASP A 224 -21.09 1.28 1.72
N LEU A 225 -20.65 0.26 0.94
CA LEU A 225 -20.61 -1.15 1.36
C LEU A 225 -19.52 -1.46 2.39
N ILE A 226 -18.48 -0.62 2.47
CA ILE A 226 -17.46 -0.68 3.50
C ILE A 226 -18.06 -0.19 4.83
N TRP A 227 -18.82 0.90 4.79
CA TRP A 227 -19.42 1.52 5.97
C TRP A 227 -20.71 0.83 6.43
N ASN A 228 -21.64 0.56 5.52
CA ASN A 228 -22.86 -0.20 5.78
C ASN A 228 -22.53 -1.68 5.66
N ASN A 229 -22.51 -2.38 6.79
CA ASN A 229 -22.42 -3.83 6.85
C ASN A 229 -23.56 -4.46 6.03
N PRO A 230 -23.33 -4.92 4.78
CA PRO A 230 -24.39 -5.56 4.05
C PRO A 230 -24.58 -6.93 4.70
N LYS A 231 -25.80 -7.20 5.15
CA LYS A 231 -26.22 -8.52 5.60
C LYS A 231 -25.92 -9.51 4.48
N GLU A 232 -25.41 -10.69 4.83
CA GLU A 232 -24.93 -11.72 3.91
C GLU A 232 -25.96 -12.19 2.86
N GLU A 233 -27.22 -11.80 2.97
CA GLU A 233 -28.31 -12.18 2.05
C GLU A 233 -28.27 -11.52 0.67
N GLU A 234 -27.69 -10.33 0.48
CA GLU A 234 -27.70 -9.68 -0.84
C GLU A 234 -26.62 -10.18 -1.80
N ILE A 235 -25.56 -10.83 -1.31
CA ILE A 235 -24.43 -11.28 -2.15
C ILE A 235 -24.79 -12.57 -2.91
N GLY A 236 -25.70 -13.40 -2.37
CA GLY A 236 -26.16 -14.63 -3.03
C GLY A 236 -26.94 -14.40 -4.34
N ASN A 237 -27.64 -13.26 -4.48
CA ASN A 237 -28.45 -12.98 -5.66
C ASN A 237 -27.67 -12.40 -6.85
N TRP A 238 -26.42 -11.98 -6.68
CA TRP A 238 -25.57 -11.52 -7.79
C TRP A 238 -24.75 -12.64 -8.44
N ILE A 239 -24.72 -13.84 -7.84
CA ILE A 239 -23.93 -15.00 -8.31
C ILE A 239 -24.66 -15.77 -9.43
N GLY A 240 -25.96 -15.54 -9.64
CA GLY A 240 -26.78 -16.29 -10.61
C GLY A 240 -26.94 -15.68 -12.01
N GLY A 241 -26.40 -14.48 -12.29
CA GLY A 241 -26.84 -13.68 -13.45
C GLY A 241 -25.82 -13.36 -14.55
N GLY A 242 -24.56 -13.76 -14.41
CA GLY A 242 -23.48 -13.32 -15.32
C GLY A 242 -22.82 -14.45 -16.07
N ARG A 243 -23.50 -15.00 -17.08
CA ARG A 243 -22.93 -15.95 -18.05
C ARG A 243 -21.88 -15.19 -18.89
N ILE A 244 -20.59 -15.47 -18.69
CA ILE A 244 -19.52 -15.02 -19.58
C ILE A 244 -18.99 -16.25 -20.31
N GLN A 245 -19.44 -16.42 -21.55
CA GLN A 245 -18.65 -17.05 -22.62
C GLN A 245 -17.55 -16.08 -23.05
#